data_AF-A0A0A9CM42-F1
#
_entry.id   AF-A0A0A9CM42-F1
#
_cell.length_a   1.000
_cell.length_b   1.000
_cell.length_c   1.000
_cell.angle_alpha   90.00
_cell.angle_beta   90.00
_cell.angle_gamma   90.00
#
_symmetry.space_group_name_H-M   'P 1'
#
loop_
_entity.id
_entity.type
_entity.pdbx_description
1 polymer ?
#
loop_
_entity_poly.entity_id
_entity_poly.type
_entity_poly.pdbx_seq_one_letter_code
_entity_poly.pdbx_strand_id
1 'polypeptide(L)'
;MRSFRVEFDEYFEDSIISEIEIGLGACGELRYPSYPAKHGWKYPGIGEFQCYDRYLQKNLRKAAEARGHTIWARGPNNAGHYNSEPNLTGFFCDGGDYDSYYGRFFLNWYSQMLVDHADRVLMLARLAFEGSNIAVKVSGVH
;
A
#
# COMPACT_ATOMS: atom_id res chain seq x y z
N MET A 1 12.32 15.94 5.22
CA MET A 1 13.52 15.37 4.57
C MET A 1 14.59 16.42 4.38
N ARG A 2 14.49 17.39 3.45
CA ARG A 2 15.55 18.42 3.25
C ARG A 2 15.92 19.21 4.50
N SER A 3 14.93 19.73 5.22
CA SER A 3 15.19 20.46 6.48
C SER A 3 15.90 19.57 7.51
N PHE A 4 15.55 18.28 7.61
CA PHE A 4 16.24 17.33 8.49
C PHE A 4 17.69 17.09 8.03
N ARG A 5 17.92 16.91 6.72
CA ARG A 5 19.28 16.75 6.16
C ARG A 5 20.16 17.96 6.51
N VAL A 6 19.64 19.18 6.34
CA VAL A 6 20.40 20.42 6.58
C VAL A 6 20.63 20.67 8.07
N GLU A 7 19.59 20.51 8.90
CA GLU A 7 19.70 20.78 10.34
C GLU A 7 20.69 19.84 11.05
N PHE A 8 20.79 18.59 10.56
CA PHE A 8 21.62 17.55 11.18
C PHE A 8 22.84 17.17 10.33
N ASP A 9 23.33 18.07 9.47
CA ASP A 9 24.43 17.81 8.53
C ASP A 9 25.67 17.22 9.19
N GLU A 10 26.11 17.83 10.30
CA GLU A 10 27.27 17.36 11.08
C GLU A 10 27.12 15.90 11.52
N TYR A 11 25.91 15.45 11.88
CA TYR A 11 25.67 14.06 12.28
C TYR A 11 25.69 13.07 11.11
N PHE A 12 25.43 13.53 9.88
CA PHE A 12 25.65 12.71 8.70
C PHE A 12 27.14 12.63 8.35
N GLU A 13 27.87 13.74 8.43
CA GLU A 13 29.31 13.78 8.16
C GLU A 13 30.12 12.92 9.15
N ASP A 14 29.77 13.00 10.43
CA ASP A 14 30.38 12.21 11.51
C ASP A 14 29.90 10.74 11.52
N SER A 15 29.04 10.34 10.57
CA SER A 15 28.45 9.00 10.47
C SER A 15 27.67 8.56 11.73
N ILE A 16 27.21 9.51 12.54
CA ILE A 16 26.31 9.26 13.68
C ILE A 16 24.95 8.80 13.16
N ILE A 17 24.46 9.44 12.10
CA ILE A 17 23.27 9.00 11.36
C ILE A 17 23.74 8.18 10.16
N SER A 18 23.62 6.85 10.27
CA SER A 18 24.10 5.90 9.25
C SER A 18 23.02 5.44 8.27
N GLU A 19 21.74 5.60 8.61
CA GLU A 19 20.60 5.19 7.79
C GLU A 19 19.36 6.03 8.09
N ILE A 20 18.51 6.23 7.07
CA ILE A 20 17.21 6.86 7.19
C ILE A 20 16.10 5.88 6.80
N GLU A 21 15.22 5.53 7.73
CA GLU A 21 13.98 4.82 7.41
C GLU A 21 12.92 5.80 6.91
N ILE A 22 12.47 5.60 5.66
CA ILE A 22 11.46 6.44 5.02
C ILE A 22 10.07 5.84 5.29
N GLY A 23 9.27 6.54 6.09
CA GLY A 23 7.90 6.13 6.38
C GLY A 23 6.97 6.25 5.17
N LEU A 24 6.32 5.16 4.78
CA LEU A 24 5.46 5.08 3.58
C LEU A 24 3.99 4.75 3.87
N GLY A 25 3.58 4.78 5.15
CA GLY A 25 2.21 4.45 5.53
C GLY A 25 2.00 4.34 7.03
N ALA A 26 0.92 3.64 7.42
CA ALA A 26 0.61 3.40 8.82
C ALA A 26 1.74 2.63 9.50
N CYS A 27 2.14 3.06 10.70
CA CYS A 27 3.30 2.52 11.43
C CYS A 27 4.63 2.66 10.67
N GLY A 28 4.73 3.59 9.70
CA GLY A 28 5.92 3.78 8.85
C GLY A 28 6.03 2.77 7.71
N GLU A 29 5.13 1.79 7.63
CA GLU A 29 5.26 0.65 6.73
C GLU A 29 4.70 0.93 5.33
N LEU A 30 5.34 0.34 4.32
CA LEU A 30 4.80 0.29 2.95
C LEU A 30 3.64 -0.69 2.87
N ARG A 31 2.44 -0.22 3.26
CA ARG A 31 1.20 -0.98 3.16
C ARG A 31 -0.02 -0.08 3.26
N TYR A 32 -1.15 -0.67 2.91
CA TYR A 32 -2.45 -0.14 3.30
C TYR A 32 -2.76 -0.44 4.78
N PRO A 33 -3.59 0.39 5.44
CA PRO A 33 -4.07 0.12 6.79
C PRO A 33 -5.22 -0.92 6.79
N SER A 34 -4.99 -2.12 6.25
CA SER A 34 -6.03 -3.14 5.98
C SER A 34 -6.50 -3.94 7.20
N TYR A 35 -5.76 -3.90 8.32
CA TYR A 35 -6.08 -4.57 9.59
C TYR A 35 -6.08 -3.60 10.80
N PRO A 36 -6.89 -2.53 10.78
CA PRO A 36 -6.89 -1.53 11.84
C PRO A 36 -7.66 -2.01 13.07
N ALA A 37 -6.95 -2.27 14.17
CA ALA A 37 -7.57 -2.64 15.46
C ALA A 37 -8.64 -1.64 15.94
N LYS A 38 -8.46 -0.34 15.62
CA LYS A 38 -9.42 0.74 15.94
C LYS A 38 -10.77 0.58 15.23
N HIS A 39 -10.83 -0.14 14.11
CA HIS A 39 -12.07 -0.44 13.40
C HIS A 39 -12.54 -1.89 13.65
N GLY A 40 -12.07 -2.53 14.71
CA GLY A 40 -12.59 -3.82 15.17
C GLY A 40 -11.98 -5.04 14.48
N TRP A 41 -10.94 -4.86 13.66
CA TRP A 41 -10.16 -5.99 13.17
C TRP A 41 -9.49 -6.76 14.32
N LYS A 42 -9.52 -8.09 14.24
CA LYS A 42 -8.87 -9.02 15.18
C LYS A 42 -8.16 -10.11 14.38
N TYR A 43 -6.98 -10.51 14.86
CA TYR A 43 -6.25 -11.64 14.28
C TYR A 43 -7.07 -12.95 14.40
N PRO A 44 -7.13 -13.83 13.38
CA PRO A 44 -6.44 -13.77 12.07
C PRO A 44 -7.35 -13.29 10.92
N GLY A 45 -8.23 -12.30 11.14
CA GLY A 45 -9.15 -11.80 10.12
C GLY A 45 -8.44 -11.32 8.85
N ILE A 46 -9.08 -11.52 7.68
CA ILE A 46 -8.48 -11.21 6.37
C ILE A 46 -8.23 -9.71 6.10
N GLY A 47 -8.85 -8.82 6.88
CA GLY A 47 -8.78 -7.38 6.63
C GLY A 47 -9.73 -6.90 5.53
N GLU A 48 -9.55 -5.66 5.09
CA GLU A 48 -10.35 -5.05 4.01
C GLU A 48 -9.48 -4.21 3.06
N PHE A 49 -9.87 -4.14 1.79
CA PHE A 49 -9.27 -3.22 0.82
C PHE A 49 -9.48 -1.75 1.23
N GLN A 50 -8.41 -0.96 1.25
CA GLN A 50 -8.41 0.44 1.64
C GLN A 50 -8.24 1.36 0.42
N CYS A 51 -9.22 1.36 -0.47
CA CYS A 51 -9.18 2.11 -1.74
C CYS A 51 -10.44 2.93 -2.06
N TYR A 52 -11.27 3.20 -1.04
CA TYR A 52 -12.58 3.81 -1.22
C TYR A 52 -12.59 5.34 -1.13
N ASP A 53 -11.44 5.98 -0.93
CA ASP A 53 -11.37 7.43 -1.03
C ASP A 53 -11.58 7.90 -2.48
N ARG A 54 -12.05 9.14 -2.63
CA ARG A 54 -12.40 9.72 -3.93
C ARG A 54 -11.24 9.73 -4.94
N TYR A 55 -9.98 9.78 -4.50
CA TYR A 55 -8.83 9.87 -5.38
C TYR A 55 -8.45 8.50 -5.93
N LEU A 56 -8.37 7.48 -5.07
CA LEU A 56 -8.15 6.10 -5.50
C LEU A 56 -9.30 5.59 -6.37
N GLN A 57 -10.55 5.89 -6.03
CA GLN A 57 -11.70 5.54 -6.87
C GLN A 57 -11.65 6.21 -8.26
N LYS A 58 -11.24 7.47 -8.33
CA LYS A 58 -11.04 8.17 -9.61
C LYS A 58 -9.91 7.54 -10.42
N ASN A 59 -8.83 7.12 -9.75
CA ASN A 59 -7.71 6.43 -10.41
C ASN A 59 -8.13 5.06 -10.94
N LEU A 60 -8.81 4.23 -10.12
CA LEU A 60 -9.33 2.93 -10.51
C LEU A 60 -10.26 3.03 -11.72
N ARG A 61 -11.15 4.03 -11.73
CA ARG A 61 -12.04 4.28 -12.87
C ARG A 61 -11.27 4.52 -14.17
N LYS A 62 -10.23 5.36 -14.13
CA LYS A 62 -9.36 5.58 -15.30
C LYS A 62 -8.65 4.31 -15.73
N ALA A 63 -8.15 3.51 -14.79
CA ALA A 63 -7.48 2.24 -15.10
C ALA A 63 -8.44 1.23 -15.75
N ALA A 64 -9.69 1.19 -15.31
CA ALA A 64 -10.74 0.35 -15.86
C ALA A 64 -11.18 0.81 -17.26
N GLU A 65 -11.35 2.13 -17.45
CA GLU A 65 -11.64 2.75 -18.76
C GLU A 65 -10.53 2.48 -19.79
N ALA A 66 -9.26 2.59 -19.39
CA ALA A 66 -8.11 2.32 -20.25
C ALA A 66 -8.04 0.86 -20.73
N ARG A 67 -8.65 -0.08 -19.99
CA ARG A 67 -8.79 -1.48 -20.39
C ARG A 67 -10.12 -1.79 -21.08
N GLY A 68 -10.98 -0.80 -21.32
CA GLY A 68 -12.29 -0.99 -21.95
C GLY A 68 -13.34 -1.65 -21.04
N HIS A 69 -13.10 -1.73 -19.74
CA HIS A 69 -13.96 -2.45 -18.78
C HIS A 69 -14.49 -1.52 -17.69
N THR A 70 -15.33 -0.55 -18.03
CA THR A 70 -15.87 0.46 -17.09
C THR A 70 -16.58 -0.14 -15.87
N ILE A 71 -17.16 -1.34 -15.99
CA ILE A 71 -17.79 -2.06 -14.88
C ILE A 71 -16.81 -2.45 -13.76
N TRP A 72 -15.51 -2.54 -14.06
CA TRP A 72 -14.41 -2.85 -13.13
C TRP A 72 -13.95 -1.64 -12.30
N ALA A 73 -14.54 -0.46 -12.49
CA ALA A 73 -14.21 0.78 -11.79
C ALA A 73 -14.62 0.82 -10.31
N ARG A 74 -14.52 -0.30 -9.59
CA ARG A 74 -14.92 -0.48 -8.19
C ARG A 74 -14.11 -1.59 -7.53
N GLY A 75 -14.02 -1.57 -6.20
CA GLY A 75 -13.51 -2.70 -5.43
C GLY A 75 -14.48 -3.88 -5.41
N PRO A 76 -13.99 -5.10 -5.10
CA PRO A 76 -14.83 -6.30 -5.07
C PRO A 76 -15.89 -6.20 -3.97
N ASN A 77 -17.13 -6.56 -4.31
CA ASN A 77 -18.27 -6.51 -3.38
C ASN A 77 -18.47 -7.79 -2.57
N ASN A 78 -17.71 -8.85 -2.88
CA ASN A 78 -17.77 -10.18 -2.26
C ASN A 78 -16.47 -10.53 -1.49
N ALA A 79 -15.68 -9.51 -1.14
CA ALA A 79 -14.43 -9.65 -0.39
C ALA A 79 -14.61 -9.87 1.13
N GLY A 80 -15.85 -9.93 1.63
CA GLY A 80 -16.12 -10.05 3.06
C GLY A 80 -15.84 -8.75 3.81
N HIS A 81 -15.46 -8.88 5.07
CA HIS A 81 -15.17 -7.78 6.00
C HIS A 81 -13.95 -8.13 6.88
N TYR A 82 -13.49 -7.18 7.70
CA TYR A 82 -12.23 -7.29 8.46
C TYR A 82 -11.95 -8.65 9.12
N ASN A 83 -12.97 -9.28 9.70
CA ASN A 83 -12.85 -10.51 10.49
C ASN A 83 -13.39 -11.76 9.76
N SER A 84 -13.66 -11.68 8.46
CA SER A 84 -14.06 -12.84 7.67
C SER A 84 -12.93 -13.86 7.55
N GLU A 85 -13.27 -15.12 7.33
CA GLU A 85 -12.35 -16.18 6.92
C GLU A 85 -12.29 -16.24 5.38
N PRO A 86 -11.12 -16.48 4.75
CA PRO A 86 -10.99 -16.42 3.29
C PRO A 86 -11.98 -17.33 2.55
N ASN A 87 -12.11 -18.57 2.99
CA ASN A 87 -12.99 -19.62 2.46
C ASN A 87 -14.49 -19.28 2.54
N LEU A 88 -14.89 -18.34 3.39
CA LEU A 88 -16.26 -17.87 3.53
C LEU A 88 -16.57 -16.64 2.66
N THR A 89 -15.60 -16.15 1.91
CA THR A 89 -15.79 -15.02 0.99
C THR A 89 -15.82 -15.50 -0.46
N GLY A 90 -16.64 -14.86 -1.31
CA GLY A 90 -16.65 -15.19 -2.74
C GLY A 90 -15.38 -14.75 -3.47
N PHE A 91 -14.68 -13.73 -2.94
CA PHE A 91 -13.46 -13.23 -3.55
C PHE A 91 -12.24 -14.09 -3.23
N PHE A 92 -12.03 -14.49 -1.96
CA PHE A 92 -10.79 -15.13 -1.50
C PHE A 92 -10.88 -16.65 -1.31
N CYS A 93 -12.05 -17.28 -1.49
CA CYS A 93 -12.15 -18.73 -1.41
C CYS A 93 -11.38 -19.44 -2.53
N ASP A 94 -11.16 -20.74 -2.40
CA ASP A 94 -10.53 -21.54 -3.44
C ASP A 94 -11.35 -21.50 -4.74
N GLY A 95 -10.71 -21.08 -5.84
CA GLY A 95 -11.38 -20.82 -7.12
C GLY A 95 -12.24 -19.54 -7.15
N GLY A 96 -12.10 -18.67 -6.14
CA GLY A 96 -12.83 -17.42 -6.01
C GLY A 96 -12.41 -16.34 -6.99
N ASP A 97 -13.08 -15.19 -6.91
CA ASP A 97 -12.94 -14.11 -7.90
C ASP A 97 -11.56 -13.49 -7.95
N TYR A 98 -10.69 -13.69 -6.94
CA TYR A 98 -9.31 -13.20 -6.95
C TYR A 98 -8.52 -13.64 -8.20
N ASP A 99 -8.81 -14.84 -8.73
CA ASP A 99 -8.20 -15.37 -9.95
C ASP A 99 -9.07 -15.22 -11.21
N SER A 100 -10.14 -14.42 -11.13
CA SER A 100 -10.86 -13.98 -12.33
C SER A 100 -10.08 -12.90 -13.10
N TYR A 101 -10.51 -12.58 -14.33
CA TYR A 101 -9.93 -11.43 -15.06
C TYR A 101 -10.08 -10.12 -14.30
N TYR A 102 -11.23 -9.90 -13.64
CA TYR A 102 -11.49 -8.74 -12.82
C TYR A 102 -10.62 -8.75 -11.54
N GLY A 103 -10.53 -9.89 -10.85
CA GLY A 103 -9.74 -10.02 -9.63
C GLY A 103 -8.27 -9.73 -9.87
N ARG A 104 -7.66 -10.37 -10.89
CA ARG A 104 -6.27 -10.09 -11.28
C ARG A 104 -6.05 -8.63 -11.70
N PHE A 105 -7.01 -8.04 -12.42
CA PHE A 105 -6.97 -6.61 -12.75
C PHE A 105 -6.94 -5.73 -11.49
N PHE A 106 -7.89 -5.96 -10.58
CA PHE A 106 -8.05 -5.14 -9.38
C PHE A 106 -6.86 -5.29 -8.43
N LEU A 107 -6.41 -6.53 -8.18
CA LEU A 107 -5.26 -6.82 -7.34
C LEU A 107 -3.98 -6.22 -7.90
N ASN A 108 -3.75 -6.34 -9.21
CA ASN A 108 -2.60 -5.72 -9.88
C ASN A 108 -2.63 -4.19 -9.76
N TRP A 109 -3.79 -3.57 -10.01
CA TRP A 109 -3.95 -2.13 -9.83
C TRP A 109 -3.68 -1.72 -8.38
N TYR A 110 -4.25 -2.43 -7.41
CA TYR A 110 -4.14 -2.10 -5.99
C TYR A 110 -2.71 -2.24 -5.48
N SER A 111 -2.00 -3.31 -5.86
CA SER A 111 -0.58 -3.47 -5.51
C SER A 111 0.31 -2.44 -6.22
N GLN A 112 0.03 -2.15 -7.50
CA GLN A 112 0.82 -1.18 -8.26
C GLN A 112 0.70 0.23 -7.69
N MET A 113 -0.49 0.62 -7.20
CA MET A 113 -0.66 1.92 -6.54
C MET A 113 0.26 2.11 -5.32
N LEU A 114 0.53 1.04 -4.58
CA LEU A 114 1.44 1.05 -3.43
C LEU A 114 2.91 1.12 -3.89
N VAL A 115 3.28 0.37 -4.93
CA VAL A 115 4.63 0.41 -5.54
C VAL A 115 4.92 1.82 -6.09
N ASP A 116 3.99 2.39 -6.85
CA ASP A 116 4.14 3.74 -7.41
C ASP A 116 4.20 4.81 -6.32
N HIS A 117 3.52 4.60 -5.19
CA HIS A 117 3.65 5.47 -4.02
C HIS A 117 5.07 5.42 -3.45
N ALA A 118 5.63 4.23 -3.25
CA ALA A 118 6.99 4.06 -2.78
C ALA A 118 7.99 4.72 -3.72
N ASP A 119 7.90 4.47 -5.02
CA ASP A 119 8.80 5.02 -6.03
C ASP A 119 8.85 6.57 -5.97
N ARG A 120 7.69 7.22 -5.95
CA ARG A 120 7.61 8.69 -5.88
C ARG A 120 8.23 9.26 -4.61
N VAL A 121 7.97 8.65 -3.45
CA VAL A 121 8.49 9.16 -2.16
C VAL A 121 9.99 8.88 -2.05
N LEU A 122 10.44 7.70 -2.46
CA LEU A 122 11.85 7.30 -2.41
C LEU A 122 12.71 8.08 -3.39
N MET A 123 12.18 8.45 -4.56
CA MET A 123 12.86 9.37 -5.48
C MET A 123 13.16 10.70 -4.78
N LEU A 124 12.18 11.27 -4.07
CA LEU A 124 12.38 12.51 -3.32
C LEU A 124 13.32 12.34 -2.11
N ALA A 125 13.27 11.17 -1.46
CA ALA A 125 14.18 10.84 -0.36
C ALA A 125 15.63 10.72 -0.83
N ARG A 126 15.88 10.04 -1.96
CA ARG A 126 17.21 9.92 -2.57
C ARG A 126 17.80 11.28 -2.91
N LEU A 127 17.00 12.21 -3.42
CA LEU A 127 17.45 13.58 -3.69
C LEU A 127 17.72 14.38 -2.41
N ALA A 128 17.09 14.04 -1.30
CA ALA A 128 17.27 14.75 -0.03
C ALA A 128 18.42 14.18 0.82
N PHE A 129 18.76 12.91 0.63
CA PHE A 129 19.75 12.17 1.42
C PHE A 129 20.79 11.52 0.50
N GLU A 130 21.28 12.28 -0.49
CA GLU A 130 22.31 11.81 -1.41
C GLU A 130 23.54 11.34 -0.63
N GLY A 131 24.05 10.16 -0.97
CA GLY A 131 25.17 9.51 -0.27
C GLY A 131 24.80 8.73 1.01
N SER A 132 23.58 8.86 1.53
CA SER A 132 23.13 8.11 2.72
C SER A 132 22.36 6.83 2.36
N ASN A 133 22.42 5.84 3.27
CA ASN A 133 21.55 4.67 3.19
C ASN A 133 20.10 5.06 3.51
N ILE A 134 19.16 4.55 2.72
CA ILE A 134 17.74 4.69 2.99
C ILE A 134 17.10 3.30 3.04
N ALA A 135 16.18 3.13 3.99
CA ALA A 135 15.44 1.90 4.19
C ALA A 135 13.93 2.15 4.11
N VAL A 136 13.20 1.08 3.84
CA VAL A 136 11.73 1.04 3.89
C VAL A 136 11.33 -0.18 4.69
N LYS A 137 10.36 0.02 5.58
CA LYS A 137 9.77 -1.07 6.34
C LYS A 137 8.61 -1.70 5.57
N VAL A 138 8.67 -3.01 5.34
CA VAL A 138 7.56 -3.79 4.79
C VAL A 138 6.96 -4.64 5.91
N SER A 139 5.63 -4.67 6.01
CA SER A 139 4.95 -5.39 7.09
C SER A 139 4.96 -6.90 6.84
N GLY A 140 5.21 -7.68 7.89
CA GLY A 140 5.11 -9.14 7.85
C GLY A 140 3.68 -9.61 8.05
N VAL A 141 2.96 -9.83 6.95
CA VAL A 141 1.60 -10.41 6.96
C VAL A 141 1.74 -11.94 6.85
N HIS A 142 1.53 -12.65 7.96
CA HIS A 142 1.81 -14.08 8.13
C HIS A 142 0.63 -14.85 8.73
#